data_AF-A0ABD2NK75-F1
#
_entry.id   AF-A0ABD2NK75-F1
#
_cell.length_a   1.000
_cell.length_b   1.000
_cell.length_c   1.000
_cell.angle_alpha   90.00
_cell.angle_beta   90.00
_cell.angle_gamma   90.00
#
_symmetry.space_group_name_H-M   'P 1'
#
loop_
_entity.id
_entity.type
_entity.pdbx_description
1 polymer ?
#
loop_
_entity_poly.entity_id
_entity_poly.type
_entity_poly.pdbx_seq_one_letter_code
_entity_poly.pdbx_strand_id
1 'polypeptide(L)'
;TETKFAGSSCNDLVTVDSSGSTIISGHFDKSIRFWDTRSEASSNNIILNGKVTSLDLTRDTKYLLCCVRDDTLKLLDLRMNQIVNSFSYDGFKVGCDWARATFSPDGQFVSVGSSDGSVYLWGVNTAKVETILKEHVSLGIFSRSAVTATAWQPYGTYLATVDRSKKLIVWGDQ
;
A
#
# COMPACT_ATOMS: atom_id res chain seq x y z
N THR A 1 -4.29 -30.22 4.67
CA THR A 1 -4.36 -28.87 4.06
C THR A 1 -5.78 -28.39 4.19
N GLU A 2 -5.98 -27.21 4.77
CA GLU A 2 -7.31 -26.60 4.92
C GLU A 2 -7.49 -25.53 3.84
N THR A 3 -8.70 -25.39 3.29
CA THR A 3 -9.03 -24.34 2.31
C THR A 3 -10.07 -23.42 2.91
N LYS A 4 -9.68 -22.16 3.18
CA LYS A 4 -10.59 -21.10 3.60
C LYS A 4 -10.93 -20.21 2.40
N PHE A 5 -12.21 -20.09 2.06
CA PHE A 5 -12.67 -19.23 0.97
C PHE A 5 -12.84 -17.79 1.49
N ALA A 6 -12.18 -16.83 0.84
CA ALA A 6 -12.22 -15.43 1.26
C ALA A 6 -13.55 -14.72 0.97
N GLY A 7 -14.40 -15.26 0.08
CA GLY A 7 -15.69 -14.67 -0.29
C GLY A 7 -15.60 -13.41 -1.17
N SER A 8 -14.40 -12.94 -1.50
CA SER A 8 -14.14 -11.82 -2.43
C SER A 8 -12.79 -12.00 -3.11
N SER A 9 -12.62 -11.36 -4.27
CA SER A 9 -11.29 -11.20 -4.89
C SER A 9 -10.33 -10.54 -3.89
N CYS A 10 -9.18 -11.17 -3.69
CA CYS A 10 -8.09 -10.71 -2.86
C CYS A 10 -7.05 -10.05 -3.76
N ASN A 11 -6.77 -8.77 -3.52
CA ASN A 11 -5.79 -8.02 -4.32
C ASN A 11 -4.37 -8.13 -3.75
N ASP A 12 -4.26 -8.26 -2.42
CA ASP A 12 -2.97 -8.36 -1.75
C ASP A 12 -3.09 -9.06 -0.39
N LEU A 13 -1.97 -9.59 0.09
CA LEU A 13 -1.89 -10.23 1.40
C LEU A 13 -0.52 -10.05 2.03
N VAL A 14 -0.48 -10.07 3.35
CA VAL A 14 0.74 -10.03 4.15
C VAL A 14 0.66 -11.04 5.30
N THR A 15 1.82 -11.48 5.78
CA THR A 15 1.94 -12.39 6.93
C THR A 15 2.65 -11.66 8.06
N VAL A 16 2.08 -11.66 9.26
CA VAL A 16 2.61 -10.92 10.42
C VAL A 16 3.79 -11.65 11.07
N ASP A 17 3.81 -12.98 10.98
CA ASP A 17 4.81 -13.82 11.62
C ASP A 17 5.47 -14.78 10.62
N SER A 18 6.71 -15.19 10.93
CA SER A 18 7.48 -16.12 10.09
C SER A 18 6.90 -17.53 10.04
N SER A 19 5.98 -17.87 10.96
CA SER A 19 5.25 -19.14 10.93
C SER A 19 4.01 -19.10 10.03
N GLY A 20 3.66 -17.93 9.46
CA GLY A 20 2.46 -17.74 8.64
C GLY A 20 1.16 -17.96 9.41
N SER A 21 1.18 -17.82 10.74
CA SER A 21 0.00 -18.11 11.57
C SER A 21 -1.09 -17.06 11.44
N THR A 22 -0.68 -15.80 11.28
CA THR A 22 -1.59 -14.68 11.02
C THR A 22 -1.40 -14.16 9.60
N ILE A 23 -2.46 -14.25 8.79
CA ILE A 23 -2.54 -13.72 7.44
C ILE A 23 -3.50 -12.54 7.44
N ILE A 24 -3.14 -11.46 6.77
CA ILE A 24 -4.01 -10.31 6.54
C ILE A 24 -4.21 -10.15 5.05
N SER A 25 -5.45 -10.05 4.59
CA SER A 25 -5.78 -9.92 3.18
C SER A 25 -6.65 -8.70 2.89
N GLY A 26 -6.36 -8.03 1.78
CA GLY A 26 -7.05 -6.85 1.29
C GLY A 26 -7.92 -7.18 0.09
N HIS A 27 -9.19 -6.76 0.12
CA HIS A 27 -10.19 -7.23 -0.82
C HIS A 27 -10.88 -6.14 -1.66
N PHE A 28 -11.43 -6.60 -2.79
CA PHE A 28 -12.25 -5.79 -3.69
C PHE A 28 -13.59 -5.36 -3.06
N ASP A 29 -14.12 -6.13 -2.12
CA ASP A 29 -15.35 -5.80 -1.37
C ASP A 29 -15.14 -4.78 -0.23
N LYS A 30 -14.01 -4.07 -0.26
CA LYS A 30 -13.62 -3.02 0.70
C LYS A 30 -13.23 -3.52 2.08
N SER A 31 -13.08 -4.84 2.27
CA SER A 31 -12.67 -5.38 3.55
C SER A 31 -11.17 -5.66 3.62
N ILE A 32 -10.62 -5.49 4.82
CA ILE A 32 -9.40 -6.14 5.28
C ILE A 32 -9.84 -7.29 6.17
N ARG A 33 -9.35 -8.51 5.92
CA ARG A 33 -9.67 -9.69 6.71
C ARG A 33 -8.43 -10.22 7.42
N PHE A 34 -8.64 -10.66 8.65
CA PHE A 34 -7.62 -11.26 9.50
C PHE A 34 -7.90 -12.75 9.62
N TRP A 35 -6.90 -13.56 9.32
CA TRP A 35 -6.99 -15.01 9.38
C TRP A 35 -5.97 -15.53 10.37
N ASP A 36 -6.45 -16.23 11.39
CA ASP A 36 -5.63 -17.05 12.26
C ASP A 36 -5.76 -18.50 11.78
N THR A 37 -4.62 -19.15 11.49
CA THR A 37 -4.59 -20.55 11.08
C THR A 37 -4.68 -21.50 12.28
N ARG A 38 -4.51 -21.00 13.50
CA ARG A 38 -4.57 -21.77 14.75
C ARG A 38 -5.98 -21.76 15.36
N SER A 39 -6.84 -20.85 14.92
CA SER A 39 -8.19 -20.67 15.44
C SER A 39 -9.25 -20.85 14.36
N GLU A 40 -10.34 -21.53 14.70
CA GLU A 40 -11.55 -21.58 13.88
C GLU A 40 -12.46 -20.37 14.12
N ALA A 41 -12.17 -19.54 15.13
CA ALA A 41 -12.99 -18.39 15.47
C ALA A 41 -12.94 -17.32 14.35
N SER A 42 -14.11 -16.75 14.09
CA SER A 42 -14.42 -15.79 13.02
C SER A 42 -13.34 -14.76 12.77
N SER A 43 -12.96 -14.62 11.50
CA SER A 43 -12.10 -13.55 11.00
C SER A 43 -12.64 -12.20 11.43
N ASN A 44 -11.85 -11.46 12.21
CA ASN A 44 -12.10 -10.03 12.36
C ASN A 44 -11.94 -9.37 10.99
N ASN A 45 -12.81 -8.43 10.65
CA ASN A 45 -12.72 -7.69 9.42
C ASN A 45 -12.89 -6.19 9.67
N ILE A 46 -12.15 -5.40 8.90
CA ILE A 46 -12.28 -3.94 8.87
C ILE A 46 -12.85 -3.57 7.51
N ILE A 47 -13.94 -2.81 7.52
CA ILE A 47 -14.58 -2.31 6.29
C ILE A 47 -14.10 -0.89 6.04
N LEU A 48 -13.67 -0.63 4.81
CA LEU A 48 -13.19 0.67 4.34
C LEU A 48 -14.19 1.29 3.34
N ASN A 49 -13.94 2.54 2.97
CA ASN A 49 -14.84 3.27 2.06
C ASN A 49 -14.63 2.90 0.58
N GLY A 50 -13.48 2.30 0.25
CA GLY A 50 -13.12 1.85 -1.09
C GLY A 50 -12.45 0.48 -1.10
N LYS A 51 -12.19 -0.02 -2.31
CA LYS A 51 -11.53 -1.31 -2.52
C LYS A 51 -10.08 -1.24 -2.07
N VAL A 52 -9.57 -2.30 -1.46
CA VAL A 52 -8.15 -2.38 -1.08
C VAL A 52 -7.32 -2.80 -2.29
N THR A 53 -6.27 -2.04 -2.63
CA THR A 53 -5.40 -2.35 -3.77
C THR A 53 -4.09 -3.00 -3.36
N SER A 54 -3.57 -2.64 -2.19
CA SER A 54 -2.33 -3.21 -1.64
C SER A 54 -2.29 -3.14 -0.13
N LEU A 55 -1.46 -4.01 0.45
CA LEU A 55 -1.13 -4.06 1.86
C LEU A 55 0.39 -4.06 2.03
N ASP A 56 0.89 -3.39 3.07
CA ASP A 56 2.29 -3.48 3.48
C ASP A 56 2.43 -3.39 5.00
N LEU A 57 3.47 -4.00 5.56
CA LEU A 57 3.73 -4.01 7.00
C LEU A 57 4.97 -3.19 7.34
N THR A 58 4.93 -2.52 8.49
CA THR A 58 6.17 -2.03 9.08
C THR A 58 7.06 -3.20 9.46
N ARG A 59 8.39 -2.99 9.47
CA ARG A 59 9.38 -4.03 9.81
C ARG A 59 9.16 -4.62 11.21
N ASP A 60 8.64 -3.82 12.13
CA ASP A 60 8.30 -4.24 13.50
C ASP A 60 6.89 -4.85 13.63
N THR A 61 6.18 -5.00 12.51
CA THR A 61 4.85 -5.60 12.36
C THR A 61 3.77 -5.03 13.28
N LYS A 62 3.94 -3.78 13.72
CA LYS A 62 2.94 -3.06 14.53
C LYS A 62 1.88 -2.39 13.69
N TYR A 63 2.25 -1.90 12.51
CA TYR A 63 1.34 -1.17 11.65
C TYR A 63 1.19 -1.83 10.29
N LEU A 64 -0.04 -1.77 9.78
CA LEU A 64 -0.40 -2.16 8.43
C LEU A 64 -0.76 -0.90 7.64
N LEU A 65 -0.11 -0.74 6.49
CA LEU A 65 -0.49 0.22 5.46
C LEU A 65 -1.49 -0.45 4.53
N CYS A 66 -2.55 0.28 4.20
CA CYS A 66 -3.54 -0.14 3.22
C CYS A 66 -3.74 0.97 2.19
N CYS A 67 -3.64 0.62 0.91
CA CYS A 67 -4.00 1.52 -0.19
C CYS A 67 -5.44 1.27 -0.65
N VAL A 68 -6.22 2.34 -0.80
CA VAL A 68 -7.67 2.26 -1.00
C VAL A 68 -8.09 3.06 -2.23
N ARG A 69 -9.01 2.50 -3.03
CA ARG A 69 -9.57 3.15 -4.23
C ARG A 69 -10.41 4.41 -3.96
N ASP A 70 -10.53 4.85 -2.71
CA ASP A 70 -11.14 6.14 -2.33
C ASP A 70 -10.10 7.29 -2.34
N ASP A 71 -8.94 7.07 -2.96
CA ASP A 71 -7.81 7.98 -3.04
C ASP A 71 -7.13 8.26 -1.70
N THR A 72 -7.26 7.34 -0.74
CA THR A 72 -6.58 7.42 0.56
C THR A 72 -5.68 6.22 0.82
N LEU A 73 -4.66 6.46 1.64
CA LEU A 73 -3.94 5.40 2.33
C LEU A 73 -4.43 5.37 3.78
N LYS A 74 -4.56 4.19 4.38
CA LYS A 74 -4.91 4.01 5.80
C LYS A 74 -3.76 3.35 6.55
N LEU A 75 -3.50 3.83 7.76
CA LEU A 75 -2.60 3.20 8.72
C LEU A 75 -3.42 2.52 9.80
N LEU A 76 -3.19 1.23 10.00
CA LEU A 76 -3.90 0.39 10.95
C LEU A 76 -2.93 -0.08 12.03
N ASP A 77 -3.27 0.14 13.30
CA ASP A 77 -2.56 -0.47 14.43
C ASP A 77 -3.06 -1.92 14.59
N LEU A 78 -2.16 -2.89 14.45
CA LEU A 78 -2.49 -4.31 14.46
C LEU A 78 -2.78 -4.87 15.86
N ARG A 79 -2.33 -4.20 16.92
CA ARG A 79 -2.65 -4.59 18.30
C ARG A 79 -4.07 -4.17 18.66
N MET A 80 -4.49 -2.98 18.22
CA MET A 80 -5.84 -2.45 18.48
C MET A 80 -6.85 -2.86 17.41
N ASN A 81 -6.39 -3.29 16.24
CA ASN A 81 -7.19 -3.55 15.05
C ASN A 81 -8.07 -2.34 14.66
N GLN A 82 -7.47 -1.13 14.70
CA GLN A 82 -8.14 0.13 14.40
C GLN A 82 -7.31 1.06 13.52
N ILE A 83 -7.99 1.77 12.62
CA ILE A 83 -7.36 2.78 11.78
C ILE A 83 -6.91 3.94 12.68
N VAL A 84 -5.60 4.16 12.74
CA VAL A 84 -4.98 5.21 13.56
C VAL A 84 -4.59 6.44 12.74
N ASN A 85 -4.44 6.30 11.42
CA ASN A 85 -4.13 7.42 10.54
C ASN A 85 -4.72 7.24 9.14
N SER A 86 -4.90 8.36 8.42
CA SER A 86 -5.37 8.40 7.05
C SER A 86 -4.58 9.45 6.27
N PHE A 87 -3.95 9.03 5.18
CA PHE A 87 -3.19 9.92 4.30
C PHE A 87 -4.05 10.27 3.09
N SER A 88 -4.17 11.56 2.81
CA SER A 88 -4.90 12.08 1.66
C SER A 88 -4.25 13.39 1.19
N TYR A 89 -4.38 13.70 -0.09
CA TYR A 89 -3.88 14.92 -0.68
C TYR A 89 -4.71 15.23 -1.94
N ASP A 90 -5.13 16.48 -2.13
CA ASP A 90 -6.08 16.84 -3.21
C ASP A 90 -5.57 16.47 -4.61
N GLY A 91 -4.26 16.52 -4.84
CA GLY A 91 -3.63 16.13 -6.10
C GLY A 91 -3.37 14.63 -6.27
N PHE A 92 -3.58 13.82 -5.23
CA PHE A 92 -3.30 12.39 -5.27
C PHE A 92 -4.55 11.59 -5.67
N LYS A 93 -4.35 10.66 -6.61
CA LYS A 93 -5.36 9.72 -7.11
C LYS A 93 -4.77 8.34 -7.33
N VAL A 94 -5.46 7.29 -6.88
CA VAL A 94 -5.02 5.90 -7.06
C VAL A 94 -5.34 5.42 -8.47
N GLY A 95 -4.30 5.18 -9.27
CA GLY A 95 -4.45 4.94 -10.72
C GLY A 95 -4.93 3.56 -11.16
N CYS A 96 -4.94 2.56 -10.28
CA CYS A 96 -5.41 1.21 -10.63
C CYS A 96 -5.78 0.36 -9.41
N ASP A 97 -6.52 -0.74 -9.64
CA ASP A 97 -6.94 -1.69 -8.60
C ASP A 97 -5.78 -2.53 -8.02
N TRP A 98 -4.61 -2.49 -8.64
CA TRP A 98 -3.41 -3.23 -8.23
C TRP A 98 -2.25 -2.29 -7.90
N ALA A 99 -2.55 -1.02 -7.61
CA ALA A 99 -1.56 -0.03 -7.20
C ALA A 99 -0.91 -0.47 -5.89
N ARG A 100 0.43 -0.50 -5.85
CA ARG A 100 1.21 -0.87 -4.67
C ARG A 100 1.74 0.36 -3.94
N ALA A 101 1.37 0.47 -2.68
CA ALA A 101 1.96 1.38 -1.70
C ALA A 101 2.93 0.61 -0.80
N THR A 102 3.99 1.25 -0.31
CA THR A 102 4.97 0.61 0.57
C THR A 102 5.53 1.56 1.63
N PHE A 103 5.91 1.01 2.78
CA PHE A 103 6.72 1.69 3.77
C PHE A 103 8.17 1.83 3.32
N SER A 104 8.80 2.94 3.71
CA SER A 104 10.25 2.99 3.72
C SER A 104 10.83 1.99 4.74
N PRO A 105 12.07 1.51 4.57
CA PRO A 105 12.63 0.48 5.43
C PRO A 105 12.83 0.91 6.89
N ASP A 106 12.93 2.21 7.13
CA ASP A 106 12.99 2.85 8.45
C ASP A 106 11.61 3.15 9.05
N GLY A 107 10.53 2.92 8.29
CA GLY A 107 9.14 3.15 8.70
C GLY A 107 8.75 4.63 8.82
N GLN A 108 9.57 5.56 8.35
CA GLN A 108 9.29 6.99 8.45
C GLN A 108 8.38 7.51 7.33
N PHE A 109 8.41 6.86 6.17
CA PHE A 109 7.69 7.28 4.98
C PHE A 109 6.79 6.18 4.45
N VAL A 110 5.73 6.59 3.75
CA VAL A 110 4.97 5.74 2.85
C VAL A 110 5.07 6.30 1.44
N SER A 111 5.32 5.43 0.46
CA SER A 111 5.35 5.82 -0.96
C SER A 111 4.22 5.15 -1.72
N VAL A 112 3.56 5.90 -2.61
CA VAL A 112 2.63 5.33 -3.59
C VAL A 112 2.59 6.18 -4.86
N GLY A 113 2.38 5.48 -5.98
CA GLY A 113 2.19 6.07 -7.28
C GLY A 113 0.79 6.61 -7.52
N SER A 114 0.68 7.71 -8.28
CA SER A 114 -0.59 8.31 -8.66
C SER A 114 -0.95 8.07 -10.12
N SER A 115 -2.23 8.23 -10.44
CA SER A 115 -2.75 8.18 -11.82
C SER A 115 -2.12 9.20 -12.75
N ASP A 116 -1.61 10.31 -12.21
CA ASP A 116 -1.00 11.40 -12.95
C ASP A 116 0.53 11.23 -13.11
N GLY A 117 1.08 10.05 -12.85
CA GLY A 117 2.51 9.78 -12.96
C GLY A 117 3.36 10.36 -11.82
N SER A 118 2.76 11.08 -10.88
CA SER A 118 3.47 11.52 -9.69
C SER A 118 3.65 10.36 -8.71
N VAL A 119 4.76 10.35 -7.98
CA VAL A 119 4.97 9.49 -6.81
C VAL A 119 4.94 10.39 -5.59
N TYR A 120 4.12 10.02 -4.61
CA TYR A 120 3.95 10.78 -3.39
C TYR A 120 4.63 10.05 -2.23
N LEU A 121 5.38 10.79 -1.43
CA LEU A 121 5.95 10.33 -0.17
C LEU A 121 5.26 11.10 0.95
N TRP A 122 4.61 10.39 1.87
CA TRP A 122 4.06 10.96 3.10
C TRP A 122 4.90 10.56 4.31
N GLY A 123 5.06 11.48 5.25
CA GLY A 123 5.58 11.14 6.58
C GLY A 123 4.53 10.37 7.37
N VAL A 124 4.91 9.20 7.90
CA VAL A 124 4.02 8.31 8.67
C VAL A 124 3.44 9.00 9.90
N ASN A 125 4.29 9.76 10.61
CA ASN A 125 3.90 10.47 11.84
C ASN A 125 3.13 11.77 11.57
N THR A 126 3.45 12.44 10.45
CA THR A 126 2.88 13.76 10.13
C THR A 126 1.57 13.66 9.35
N ALA A 127 1.34 12.52 8.69
CA ALA A 127 0.26 12.29 7.73
C ALA A 127 0.27 13.26 6.52
N LYS A 128 1.37 13.97 6.30
CA LYS A 128 1.49 15.02 5.27
C LYS A 128 2.41 14.56 4.15
N VAL A 129 2.13 15.05 2.95
CA VAL A 129 3.03 14.88 1.81
C VAL A 129 4.31 15.65 2.09
N GLU A 130 5.44 14.96 2.08
CA GLU A 130 6.76 15.55 2.26
C GLU A 130 7.45 15.75 0.91
N THR A 131 7.28 14.81 -0.02
CA THR A 131 7.90 14.88 -1.35
C THR A 131 6.94 14.41 -2.44
N ILE A 132 6.98 15.08 -3.60
CA ILE A 132 6.27 14.68 -4.82
C ILE A 132 7.28 14.57 -5.97
N LEU A 133 7.42 13.37 -6.53
CA LEU A 133 8.35 13.07 -7.61
C LEU A 133 7.60 12.96 -8.94
N LYS A 134 8.04 13.67 -10.00
CA LYS A 134 7.24 13.88 -11.23
C LYS A 134 7.96 13.52 -12.55
N GLU A 135 8.61 12.36 -12.61
CA GLU A 135 9.42 11.93 -13.77
C GLU A 135 8.75 10.87 -14.66
N HIS A 136 7.60 10.29 -14.26
CA HIS A 136 6.81 9.40 -15.12
C HIS A 136 6.01 10.19 -16.17
N VAL A 137 6.75 10.94 -17.00
CA VAL A 137 6.27 11.63 -18.19
C VAL A 137 6.59 10.75 -19.41
N SER A 138 5.58 10.44 -20.22
CA SER A 138 5.78 9.77 -21.51
C SER A 138 6.30 10.77 -22.54
N LEU A 139 7.36 10.39 -23.27
CA LEU A 139 7.86 11.14 -24.41
C LEU A 139 6.88 10.97 -25.58
N GLY A 140 6.06 12.00 -25.79
CA GLY A 140 5.07 12.06 -26.87
C GLY A 140 3.70 12.44 -26.33
N ILE A 141 3.44 13.75 -26.26
CA ILE A 141 2.12 14.36 -25.94
C ILE A 141 1.65 14.07 -24.51
N PHE A 142 2.02 14.92 -23.54
CA PHE A 142 1.36 15.16 -22.23
C PHE A 142 0.70 13.99 -21.47
N SER A 143 1.01 12.73 -21.79
CA SER A 143 0.31 11.56 -21.30
C SER A 143 1.10 11.03 -20.14
N ARG A 144 0.78 11.57 -18.97
CA ARG A 144 1.20 11.03 -17.68
C ARG A 144 0.70 9.59 -17.57
N SER A 145 1.60 8.68 -17.24
CA SER A 145 1.27 7.26 -17.07
C SER A 145 1.12 6.95 -15.59
N ALA A 146 0.03 6.27 -15.22
CA ALA A 146 -0.20 5.93 -13.82
C ALA A 146 0.96 5.09 -13.29
N VAL A 147 1.57 5.52 -12.18
CA VAL A 147 2.56 4.72 -11.45
C VAL A 147 1.82 3.61 -10.73
N THR A 148 2.26 2.38 -10.93
CA THR A 148 1.54 1.18 -10.51
C THR A 148 2.15 0.51 -9.31
N ALA A 149 3.47 0.64 -9.11
CA ALA A 149 4.12 0.11 -7.92
C ALA A 149 5.34 0.94 -7.54
N THR A 150 5.61 0.94 -6.25
CA THR A 150 6.79 1.53 -5.62
C THR A 150 7.46 0.46 -4.76
N ALA A 151 8.79 0.46 -4.72
CA ALA A 151 9.57 -0.50 -3.93
C ALA A 151 10.85 0.15 -3.41
N TRP A 152 11.01 0.18 -2.09
CA TRP A 152 12.24 0.68 -1.48
C TRP A 152 13.34 -0.38 -1.51
N GLN A 153 14.57 0.07 -1.73
CA GLN A 153 15.74 -0.75 -1.43
C GLN A 153 15.77 -1.03 0.08
N PRO A 154 16.18 -2.23 0.55
CA PRO A 154 16.16 -2.58 1.99
C PRO A 154 16.91 -1.65 2.94
N TYR A 155 17.89 -0.89 2.41
CA TYR A 155 18.68 0.09 3.17
C TYR A 155 18.11 1.52 3.10
N GLY A 156 17.09 1.76 2.27
CA GLY A 156 16.39 3.05 2.16
C GLY A 156 17.03 4.05 1.20
N THR A 157 18.18 3.74 0.61
CA THR A 157 18.93 4.67 -0.26
C THR A 157 18.22 4.92 -1.60
N TYR A 158 17.62 3.88 -2.17
CA TYR A 158 16.91 3.99 -3.45
C TYR A 158 15.43 3.63 -3.33
N LEU A 159 14.61 4.30 -4.12
CA LEU A 159 13.23 3.94 -4.39
C LEU A 159 13.11 3.58 -5.87
N ALA A 160 12.52 2.43 -6.19
CA ALA A 160 12.20 2.04 -7.56
C ALA A 160 10.69 2.21 -7.80
N THR A 161 10.32 2.78 -8.95
CA THR A 161 8.92 3.00 -9.31
C THR A 161 8.67 2.62 -10.76
N VAL A 162 7.51 2.02 -11.01
CA VAL A 162 7.11 1.56 -12.34
C VAL A 162 5.76 2.14 -12.75
N ASP A 163 5.58 2.44 -14.03
CA ASP A 163 4.32 2.91 -14.58
C ASP A 163 3.66 1.94 -15.57
N ARG A 164 2.42 2.22 -15.94
CA ARG A 164 1.66 1.45 -16.96
C ARG A 164 2.31 1.47 -18.34
N SER A 165 3.19 2.44 -18.62
CA SER A 165 3.91 2.57 -19.89
C SER A 165 5.21 1.76 -19.90
N LYS A 166 5.41 0.88 -18.91
CA LYS A 166 6.58 0.00 -18.77
C LYS A 166 7.88 0.78 -18.51
N LYS A 167 7.79 2.02 -18.00
CA LYS A 167 8.95 2.80 -17.57
C LYS A 167 9.25 2.46 -16.12
N LEU A 168 10.50 2.12 -15.84
CA LEU A 168 11.07 2.02 -14.49
C LEU A 168 11.91 3.27 -14.23
N ILE A 169 11.76 3.87 -13.06
CA ILE A 169 12.61 4.96 -12.56
C ILE A 169 13.17 4.54 -11.21
N VAL A 170 14.47 4.76 -11.02
CA VAL A 170 15.13 4.58 -9.72
C VAL A 170 15.49 5.96 -9.21
N TRP A 171 14.98 6.30 -8.04
CA TRP A 171 15.21 7.54 -7.32
C TRP A 171 16.24 7.29 -6.23
N GLY A 172 17.18 8.21 -6.06
CA GLY A 172 18.12 8.23 -4.96
C GLY A 172 18.91 9.53 -5.00
N ASP A 173 19.50 9.87 -3.86
CA ASP A 173 20.48 10.95 -3.79
C ASP A 173 21.78 10.44 -4.44
N GLN A 174 22.34 11.22 -5.37
CA GLN A 174 23.60 10.89 -6.07
C GLN A 174 24.79 10.82 -5.12
#